data_AF-A0A167LE51-F1
#
_entry.id   AF-A0A167LE51-F1
#
_cell.length_a   1.000
_cell.length_b   1.000
_cell.length_c   1.000
_cell.angle_alpha   90.00
_cell.angle_beta   90.00
_cell.angle_gamma   90.00
#
_symmetry.space_group_name_H-M   'P 1'
#
loop_
_entity.id
_entity.type
_entity.pdbx_description
1 polymer ?
#
loop_
_entity_poly.entity_id
_entity_poly.type
_entity_poly.pdbx_seq_one_letter_code
_entity_poly.pdbx_strand_id
1 'polypeptide(L)'
;MGCCGSKEDHDQDDLSEPILRNPHTRRNSQPTCPSYDTFDVKMEQDFWKDVIERTTSNLIDISSAQADPLQGQDIQERADKYRWLVDRIAVGITTPCQVMDQDSPVDVLAEAEPNEGMSLEDLDELYQTMDCIQDALHRIQVSPVGDIVVTLTLNESSAMRGY
;
A
#
# COMPACT_ATOMS: atom_id res chain seq x y z
N MET A 1 5.22 -12.14 -16.06
CA MET A 1 4.28 -11.02 -16.30
C MET A 1 4.19 -10.22 -15.03
N GLY A 2 5.02 -9.19 -14.90
CA GLY A 2 5.04 -8.31 -13.74
C GLY A 2 5.62 -6.97 -14.17
N CYS A 3 4.74 -6.06 -14.58
CA CYS A 3 5.09 -4.68 -14.92
C CYS A 3 4.40 -3.76 -13.91
N CYS A 4 5.12 -3.34 -12.88
CA CYS A 4 4.82 -2.13 -12.11
C CYS A 4 6.15 -1.47 -11.76
N GLY A 5 6.65 -0.68 -12.71
CA GLY A 5 7.81 0.19 -12.52
C GLY A 5 7.51 1.54 -13.15
N SER A 6 6.89 2.43 -12.38
CA SER A 6 6.89 3.87 -12.62
C SER A 6 6.93 4.56 -11.26
N LYS A 7 8.14 4.81 -10.79
CA LYS A 7 8.40 5.79 -9.74
C LYS A 7 8.71 7.08 -10.49
N GLU A 8 7.75 7.98 -10.54
CA GLU A 8 7.96 9.31 -11.13
C GLU A 8 8.79 10.13 -10.14
N ASP A 9 10.06 10.32 -10.48
CA ASP A 9 10.93 11.32 -9.84
C ASP A 9 10.38 12.71 -10.19
N HIS A 10 9.69 13.33 -9.24
CA HIS A 10 9.25 14.72 -9.36
C HIS A 10 9.69 15.53 -8.14
N ASP A 11 10.97 15.43 -7.81
CA ASP A 11 11.60 16.21 -6.76
C ASP A 11 12.92 16.80 -7.28
N GLN A 12 12.90 18.05 -7.75
CA GLN A 12 13.88 19.07 -7.32
C GLN A 12 13.82 20.44 -8.03
N ASP A 13 13.09 20.62 -9.14
CA ASP A 13 13.13 21.90 -9.87
C ASP A 13 11.99 22.88 -9.50
N ASP A 14 10.97 22.46 -8.75
CA ASP A 14 9.75 23.26 -8.51
C ASP A 14 9.80 24.11 -7.22
N LEU A 15 10.94 24.14 -6.51
CA LEU A 15 11.08 24.90 -5.26
C LEU A 15 11.80 26.25 -5.41
N SER A 16 12.13 26.67 -6.64
CA SER A 16 12.92 27.89 -6.90
C SER A 16 12.29 28.87 -7.89
N GLU A 17 10.98 28.80 -8.15
CA GLU A 17 10.29 29.84 -8.91
C GLU A 17 9.43 30.74 -8.00
N PRO A 18 9.75 32.05 -7.91
CA PRO A 18 8.82 33.01 -7.31
C PRO A 18 7.53 33.04 -8.14
N ILE A 19 6.39 32.73 -7.50
CA ILE A 19 5.04 32.61 -8.09
C ILE A 19 4.54 33.90 -8.78
N LEU A 20 5.32 34.99 -8.77
CA LEU A 20 4.98 36.24 -9.44
C LEU A 20 6.11 36.68 -10.37
N ARG A 21 6.20 36.01 -11.52
CA ARG A 21 6.94 36.52 -12.68
C ARG A 21 6.19 37.74 -13.21
N ASN A 22 6.54 38.90 -12.70
CA ASN A 22 6.02 40.22 -13.07
C ASN A 22 6.35 40.49 -14.56
N PRO A 23 5.41 40.42 -15.52
CA PRO A 23 5.68 41.00 -16.82
C PRO A 23 5.42 42.50 -16.67
N HIS A 24 6.31 43.32 -17.23
CA HIS A 24 6.16 44.77 -17.37
C HIS A 24 6.74 45.61 -16.21
N THR A 25 8.06 45.76 -16.26
CA THR A 25 8.66 47.10 -16.20
C THR A 25 7.77 48.12 -16.94
N ARG A 26 7.28 49.10 -16.17
CA ARG A 26 6.41 50.21 -16.58
C ARG A 26 6.82 50.86 -17.91
N ARG A 27 5.86 51.09 -18.80
CA ARG A 27 5.56 52.46 -19.33
C ARG A 27 4.29 52.49 -20.19
N ASN A 28 3.38 53.38 -19.79
CA ASN A 28 2.43 54.13 -20.61
C ASN A 28 1.58 53.36 -21.64
N SER A 29 0.42 52.90 -21.21
CA SER A 29 -0.86 53.12 -21.91
C SER A 29 -1.97 52.51 -21.08
N GLN A 30 -2.78 53.34 -20.43
CA GLN A 30 -4.14 52.92 -20.09
C GLN A 30 -4.84 52.64 -21.44
N PRO A 31 -5.52 51.50 -21.59
CA PRO A 31 -6.96 51.61 -21.60
C PRO A 31 -7.68 50.42 -20.98
N THR A 32 -8.79 50.74 -20.31
CA THR A 32 -9.95 49.87 -20.14
C THR A 32 -9.72 48.62 -19.29
N CYS A 33 -10.15 48.68 -18.03
CA CYS A 33 -10.49 47.51 -17.24
C CYS A 33 -11.56 46.72 -18.01
N PRO A 34 -11.27 45.56 -18.61
CA PRO A 34 -12.33 44.72 -19.16
C PRO A 34 -12.83 43.87 -18.02
N SER A 35 -14.09 44.11 -17.66
CA SER A 35 -15.02 43.15 -17.05
C SER A 35 -14.57 42.49 -15.73
N TYR A 36 -15.42 42.62 -14.73
CA TYR A 36 -15.51 41.66 -13.63
C TYR A 36 -15.40 40.24 -14.20
N ASP A 37 -14.27 39.58 -13.96
CA ASP A 37 -14.21 38.12 -14.00
C ASP A 37 -15.19 37.69 -12.92
N THR A 38 -16.38 37.28 -13.35
CA THR A 38 -17.33 36.57 -12.52
C THR A 38 -16.64 35.31 -12.08
N PHE A 39 -15.93 35.36 -10.95
CA PHE A 39 -15.51 34.18 -10.22
C PHE A 39 -16.73 33.27 -10.14
N ASP A 40 -16.64 32.09 -10.77
CA ASP A 40 -17.71 31.13 -10.74
C ASP A 40 -17.77 30.56 -9.32
N VAL A 41 -18.56 31.22 -8.47
CA VAL A 41 -18.81 30.84 -7.07
C VAL A 41 -19.19 29.37 -6.97
N LYS A 42 -19.82 28.81 -8.02
CA LYS A 42 -20.16 27.39 -8.09
C LYS A 42 -18.93 26.51 -8.26
N MET A 43 -17.98 26.88 -9.12
CA MET A 43 -16.74 26.14 -9.32
C MET A 43 -15.89 26.11 -8.04
N GLU A 44 -15.79 27.24 -7.33
CA GLU A 44 -15.08 27.29 -6.05
C GLU A 44 -15.79 26.46 -4.98
N GLN A 45 -17.13 26.50 -4.94
CA GLN A 45 -17.91 25.68 -4.03
C GLN A 45 -17.72 24.18 -4.28
N ASP A 46 -17.70 23.76 -5.55
CA ASP A 46 -17.46 22.36 -5.93
C ASP A 46 -16.03 21.92 -5.57
N PHE A 47 -15.05 22.81 -5.76
CA PHE A 47 -13.67 22.58 -5.31
C PHE A 47 -13.57 22.37 -3.80
N TRP A 48 -14.16 23.26 -2.99
CA TRP A 48 -14.13 23.10 -1.53
C TRP A 48 -14.87 21.86 -1.07
N LYS A 49 -15.95 21.48 -1.77
CA LYS A 49 -16.67 20.23 -1.49
C LYS A 49 -15.76 19.01 -1.72
N ASP A 50 -15.04 18.96 -2.83
CA ASP A 50 -14.10 17.87 -3.15
C ASP A 50 -12.96 17.79 -2.12
N VAL A 51 -12.39 18.94 -1.76
CA VAL A 51 -11.34 19.01 -0.71
C VAL A 51 -11.85 18.47 0.61
N ILE A 52 -13.06 18.87 1.03
CA ILE A 52 -13.68 18.38 2.27
C ILE A 52 -13.92 16.88 2.17
N GLU A 53 -14.52 16.39 1.09
CA GLU A 53 -14.81 14.97 0.88
C GLU A 53 -13.55 14.11 0.95
N ARG A 54 -12.51 14.48 0.18
CA ARG A 54 -11.21 13.80 0.20
C ARG A 54 -10.56 13.83 1.57
N THR A 55 -10.63 14.97 2.27
CA THR A 55 -10.07 15.09 3.62
C THR A 55 -10.83 14.21 4.60
N THR A 56 -12.17 14.25 4.60
CA THR A 56 -13.01 13.41 5.47
C THR A 56 -12.84 11.92 5.21
N SER A 57 -12.59 11.51 3.97
CA SER A 57 -12.29 10.12 3.63
C SER A 57 -10.91 9.65 4.10
N ASN A 58 -9.95 10.57 4.24
CA ASN A 58 -8.57 10.24 4.63
C ASN A 58 -8.34 10.31 6.15
N LEU A 59 -9.24 10.94 6.90
CA LEU A 59 -9.14 11.00 8.35
C LEU A 59 -9.47 9.64 8.96
N ILE A 60 -8.58 9.15 9.82
CA ILE A 60 -8.79 7.93 10.58
C ILE A 60 -9.48 8.32 11.89
N ASP A 61 -10.72 7.86 12.09
CA ASP A 61 -11.41 7.99 13.36
C ASP A 61 -10.75 7.07 14.40
N ILE A 62 -10.17 7.67 15.45
CA ILE A 62 -9.51 6.96 16.55
C ILE A 62 -10.45 6.69 17.73
N SER A 63 -11.71 7.10 17.64
CA SER A 63 -12.68 6.81 18.69
C SER A 63 -12.99 5.30 18.67
N SER A 64 -12.67 4.62 19.77
CA SER A 64 -12.85 3.17 19.93
C SER A 64 -14.31 2.77 20.19
N ALA A 65 -15.27 3.63 19.87
CA ALA A 65 -16.67 3.27 19.94
C ALA A 65 -16.97 2.47 18.69
N GLN A 66 -17.30 1.18 18.87
CA GLN A 66 -17.88 0.33 17.85
C GLN A 66 -18.72 1.19 16.91
N ALA A 67 -18.34 1.27 15.63
CA ALA A 67 -19.25 1.75 14.60
C ALA A 67 -20.58 1.05 14.88
N ASP A 68 -21.63 1.84 15.13
CA ASP A 68 -22.93 1.34 15.60
C ASP A 68 -23.26 0.09 14.77
N PRO A 69 -23.25 -1.11 15.38
CA PRO A 69 -23.33 -2.33 14.61
C PRO A 69 -24.59 -2.25 13.78
N LEU A 70 -24.46 -2.46 12.46
CA LEU A 70 -25.60 -2.49 11.54
C LEU A 70 -26.74 -3.24 12.23
N GLN A 71 -27.92 -2.63 12.26
CA GLN A 71 -29.05 -3.22 12.99
C GLN A 71 -29.28 -4.64 12.46
N GLY A 72 -29.68 -5.57 13.34
CA GLY A 72 -29.86 -6.97 12.95
C GLY A 72 -30.80 -7.14 11.74
N GLN A 73 -31.78 -6.24 11.59
CA GLN A 73 -32.65 -6.17 10.42
C GLN A 73 -31.91 -5.82 9.13
N ASP A 74 -31.06 -4.77 9.14
CA ASP A 74 -30.27 -4.36 7.97
C ASP A 74 -29.31 -5.46 7.51
N ILE A 75 -28.74 -6.20 8.48
CA ILE A 75 -27.88 -7.35 8.20
C ILE A 75 -28.68 -8.45 7.51
N GLN A 76 -29.87 -8.77 8.01
CA GLN A 76 -30.71 -9.81 7.46
C GLN A 76 -31.20 -9.47 6.04
N GLU A 77 -31.70 -8.26 5.83
CA GLU A 77 -32.15 -7.78 4.52
C GLU A 77 -31.01 -7.79 3.49
N ARG A 78 -29.80 -7.39 3.92
CA ARG A 78 -28.61 -7.41 3.08
C ARG A 78 -28.16 -8.84 2.76
N ALA A 79 -28.23 -9.75 3.73
CA ALA A 79 -27.91 -11.16 3.55
C ALA A 79 -28.86 -11.82 2.53
N ASP A 80 -30.16 -11.57 2.64
CA ASP A 80 -31.16 -12.11 1.72
C ASP A 80 -30.98 -11.58 0.29
N LYS A 81 -30.65 -10.29 0.16
CA LYS A 81 -30.33 -9.67 -1.14
C LYS A 81 -29.09 -10.28 -1.78
N TYR A 82 -28.02 -10.48 -1.01
CA TYR A 82 -26.81 -11.11 -1.53
C TYR A 82 -27.03 -12.57 -1.89
N ARG A 83 -27.80 -13.31 -1.08
CA ARG A 83 -28.15 -14.70 -1.38
C ARG A 83 -28.89 -14.81 -2.71
N TRP A 84 -29.89 -13.94 -2.92
CA TRP A 84 -30.61 -13.88 -4.20
C TRP A 84 -29.70 -13.54 -5.39
N LEU A 85 -28.75 -12.60 -5.21
CA LEU A 85 -27.79 -12.25 -6.27
C LEU A 85 -26.83 -13.40 -6.59
N VAL A 86 -26.32 -14.08 -5.56
CA VAL A 86 -25.43 -15.24 -5.70
C VAL A 86 -26.17 -16.38 -6.39
N ASP A 87 -27.39 -16.70 -5.98
CA ASP A 87 -28.18 -17.76 -6.61
C ASP A 87 -28.48 -17.43 -8.09
N ARG A 88 -28.67 -16.15 -8.41
CA ARG A 88 -28.85 -15.70 -9.81
C ARG A 88 -27.58 -15.80 -10.64
N ILE A 89 -26.40 -15.61 -10.05
CA ILE A 89 -25.09 -15.64 -10.74
C ILE A 89 -24.53 -17.06 -10.80
N ALA A 90 -24.76 -17.88 -9.78
CA ALA A 90 -24.23 -19.24 -9.63
C ALA A 90 -24.72 -20.22 -10.71
N VAL A 91 -25.80 -19.90 -11.44
CA VAL A 91 -26.24 -20.66 -12.63
C VAL A 91 -25.19 -20.65 -13.76
N GLY A 92 -24.18 -19.76 -13.70
CA GLY A 92 -23.09 -19.69 -14.68
C GLY A 92 -21.71 -20.17 -14.20
N ILE A 93 -21.56 -20.60 -12.94
CA ILE A 93 -20.26 -21.06 -12.42
C ILE A 93 -20.26 -22.59 -12.46
N THR A 94 -19.93 -23.14 -13.62
CA THR A 94 -19.60 -24.57 -13.74
C THR A 94 -18.44 -24.90 -12.80
N THR A 95 -18.65 -25.93 -11.98
CA THR A 95 -17.68 -26.56 -11.09
C THR A 95 -16.29 -26.71 -11.71
N PRO A 96 -15.21 -26.66 -10.91
CA PRO A 96 -13.86 -26.80 -11.41
C PRO A 96 -13.69 -28.13 -12.13
N CYS A 97 -12.98 -28.05 -13.27
CA CYS A 97 -12.51 -29.19 -14.05
C CYS A 97 -11.86 -30.20 -13.09
N GLN A 98 -12.49 -31.35 -12.88
CA GLN A 98 -11.81 -32.48 -12.26
C GLN A 98 -10.67 -32.83 -13.21
N VAL A 99 -9.43 -32.64 -12.74
CA VAL A 99 -8.26 -33.23 -13.37
C VAL A 99 -8.44 -34.74 -13.19
N MET A 100 -9.11 -35.36 -14.16
CA MET A 100 -9.07 -36.81 -14.33
C MET A 100 -7.67 -37.08 -14.82
N ASP A 101 -6.75 -37.29 -13.88
CA ASP A 101 -5.44 -37.85 -14.17
C ASP A 101 -5.70 -39.22 -14.81
N GLN A 102 -5.41 -39.33 -16.11
CA GLN A 102 -5.76 -40.51 -16.91
C GLN A 102 -4.78 -41.66 -16.70
N ASP A 103 -3.80 -41.50 -15.82
CA ASP A 103 -2.80 -42.52 -15.55
C ASP A 103 -3.27 -43.42 -14.42
N SER A 104 -3.24 -44.73 -14.68
CA SER A 104 -3.43 -45.74 -13.65
C SER A 104 -2.45 -45.45 -12.52
N PRO A 105 -2.87 -45.40 -11.24
CA PRO A 105 -1.96 -45.16 -10.12
C PRO A 105 -0.85 -46.21 -10.03
N VAL A 106 -1.02 -47.37 -10.69
CA VAL A 106 0.00 -48.41 -10.81
C VAL A 106 1.06 -48.04 -11.86
N ASP A 107 0.67 -47.39 -12.96
CA ASP A 107 1.60 -46.97 -14.02
C ASP A 107 2.47 -45.80 -13.54
N VAL A 108 1.89 -44.84 -12.80
CA VAL A 108 2.63 -43.75 -12.15
C VAL A 108 3.69 -44.27 -11.16
N LEU A 109 3.37 -45.33 -10.41
CA LEU A 109 4.32 -45.95 -9.47
C LEU A 109 5.35 -46.85 -10.17
N ALA A 110 5.02 -47.40 -11.35
CA ALA A 110 5.92 -48.22 -12.14
C ALA A 110 6.94 -47.36 -12.92
N GLU A 111 6.56 -46.14 -13.30
CA GLU A 111 7.42 -45.14 -13.95
C GLU A 111 8.12 -44.20 -12.97
N ALA A 112 7.84 -44.32 -11.66
CA ALA A 112 8.48 -43.53 -10.63
C ALA A 112 9.98 -43.87 -10.54
N GLU A 113 10.81 -43.02 -11.14
CA GLU A 113 12.26 -43.07 -10.98
C GLU A 113 12.66 -42.59 -9.56
N PRO A 114 13.71 -43.18 -8.95
CA PRO A 114 14.22 -42.71 -7.67
C PRO A 114 14.59 -41.22 -7.77
N ASN A 115 14.25 -40.46 -6.71
CA ASN A 115 14.42 -39.00 -6.66
C ASN A 115 13.66 -38.24 -7.77
N GLU A 116 12.48 -38.73 -8.17
CA GLU A 116 11.63 -38.07 -9.19
C GLU A 116 12.31 -37.91 -10.57
N GLY A 117 13.25 -38.79 -10.89
CA GLY A 117 14.03 -38.71 -12.13
C GLY A 117 15.13 -37.63 -12.12
N MET A 118 15.39 -37.03 -10.96
CA MET A 118 16.46 -36.07 -10.76
C MET A 118 17.82 -36.77 -10.76
N SER A 119 18.79 -36.21 -11.49
CA SER A 119 20.15 -36.72 -11.45
C SER A 119 20.77 -36.51 -10.07
N LEU A 120 21.77 -37.31 -9.70
CA LEU A 120 22.47 -37.14 -8.42
C LEU A 120 23.18 -35.78 -8.31
N GLU A 121 23.57 -35.20 -9.45
CA GLU A 121 24.20 -33.88 -9.54
C GLU A 121 23.19 -32.77 -9.21
N ASP A 122 21.99 -32.85 -9.79
CA ASP A 122 20.89 -31.92 -9.52
C ASP A 122 20.43 -32.00 -8.05
N LEU A 123 20.43 -33.20 -7.48
CA LEU A 123 20.06 -33.41 -6.07
C LEU A 123 21.10 -32.80 -5.12
N ASP A 124 22.39 -32.91 -5.44
CA ASP A 124 23.47 -32.27 -4.67
C ASP A 124 23.39 -30.74 -4.76
N GLU A 125 23.13 -30.19 -5.95
CA GLU A 125 22.90 -28.75 -6.14
C GLU A 125 21.69 -28.25 -5.34
N LEU A 126 20.60 -29.03 -5.28
CA LEU A 126 19.43 -28.72 -4.49
C LEU A 126 19.76 -28.62 -3.00
N TYR A 127 20.47 -29.61 -2.45
CA TYR A 127 20.87 -29.60 -1.05
C TYR A 127 21.84 -28.46 -0.74
N GLN A 128 22.81 -28.21 -1.62
CA GLN A 128 23.73 -27.09 -1.49
C GLN A 128 23.00 -25.74 -1.51
N THR A 129 22.00 -25.60 -2.37
CA THR A 129 21.18 -24.39 -2.46
C THR A 129 20.36 -24.19 -1.18
N MET A 130 19.79 -25.26 -0.62
CA MET A 130 19.05 -25.22 0.64
C MET A 130 19.95 -24.78 1.80
N ASP A 131 21.18 -25.30 1.88
CA ASP A 131 22.16 -24.90 2.89
C ASP A 131 22.55 -23.43 2.74
N CYS A 132 22.75 -22.95 1.51
CA CYS A 132 23.04 -21.54 1.23
C CYS A 132 21.89 -20.61 1.65
N ILE A 133 20.63 -21.03 1.43
CA ILE A 133 19.45 -20.28 1.89
C ILE A 133 19.41 -20.24 3.40
N GLN A 134 19.65 -21.37 4.06
CA GLN A 134 19.65 -21.45 5.51
C GLN A 134 20.74 -20.54 6.10
N ASP A 135 21.95 -20.55 5.55
CA ASP A 135 23.03 -19.66 5.95
C ASP A 135 22.69 -18.18 5.71
N ALA A 136 22.04 -17.86 4.59
CA ALA A 136 21.61 -16.48 4.29
C ALA A 136 20.57 -15.97 5.30
N LEU A 137 19.64 -16.83 5.74
CA LEU A 137 18.64 -16.48 6.76
C LEU A 137 19.29 -16.15 8.11
N HIS A 138 20.33 -16.90 8.51
CA HIS A 138 21.05 -16.63 9.75
C HIS A 138 21.85 -15.31 9.71
N ARG A 139 22.16 -14.78 8.52
CA ARG A 139 22.84 -13.49 8.36
C ARG A 139 21.90 -12.29 8.51
N ILE A 140 20.59 -12.50 8.53
CA ILE A 140 19.60 -11.43 8.75
C ILE A 140 19.56 -11.09 10.24
N GLN A 141 20.52 -10.29 10.68
CA GLN A 141 20.61 -9.80 12.05
C GLN A 141 21.06 -8.33 12.10
N VAL A 142 20.56 -7.59 13.08
CA VAL A 142 20.98 -6.21 13.31
C VAL A 142 22.36 -6.24 13.98
N SER A 143 23.35 -5.61 13.34
CA SER A 143 24.69 -5.46 13.92
C SER A 143 24.72 -4.24 14.86
N PRO A 144 25.19 -4.37 16.10
CA PRO A 144 25.30 -3.23 17.01
C PRO A 144 26.43 -2.31 16.56
N VAL A 145 26.11 -1.04 16.25
CA VAL A 145 27.09 0.00 15.85
C VAL A 145 27.32 1.03 16.96
N GLY A 146 26.65 0.86 18.11
CA GLY A 146 26.72 1.74 19.27
C GLY A 146 25.53 1.55 20.21
N ASP A 147 25.46 2.35 21.25
CA ASP A 147 24.36 2.29 22.23
C ASP A 147 23.12 3.01 21.69
N ILE A 148 21.98 2.31 21.61
CA ILE A 148 20.68 2.90 21.26
C ILE A 148 20.17 3.81 22.40
N VAL A 149 20.53 3.47 23.63
CA VAL A 149 20.08 4.16 24.84
C VAL A 149 21.28 4.72 25.58
N VAL A 150 21.35 6.04 25.69
CA VAL A 150 22.33 6.73 26.54
C VAL A 150 21.62 7.20 27.80
N THR A 151 22.01 6.67 28.95
CA THR A 151 21.49 7.12 30.25
C THR A 151 22.19 8.41 30.67
N LEU A 152 21.43 9.50 30.78
CA LEU A 152 21.95 10.76 31.30
C LEU A 152 21.91 10.74 32.82
N THR A 153 23.05 10.49 33.46
CA THR A 153 23.22 10.76 34.89
C THR A 153 23.62 12.22 35.06
N LEU A 154 22.68 13.06 35.51
CA LEU A 154 23.03 14.37 36.06
C LEU A 154 23.86 14.12 37.32
N ASN A 155 25.15 14.41 37.26
CA ASN A 155 25.97 14.49 38.47
C ASN A 155 25.35 15.59 39.36
N GLU A 156 24.70 15.19 40.46
CA GLU A 156 24.09 16.08 41.46
C GLU A 156 25.09 17.00 42.18
N SER A 157 26.37 17.01 41.79
CA SER A 157 27.39 17.92 42.33
C SER A 157 27.22 19.39 41.93
N SER A 158 26.19 19.75 41.14
CA SER A 158 25.85 21.15 40.84
C SER A 158 24.58 21.66 41.55
N ALA A 159 23.87 20.81 42.30
CA ALA A 159 22.74 21.24 43.13
C ALA A 159 23.22 21.42 44.58
N MET A 160 23.16 22.64 45.09
CA MET A 160 23.49 23.10 46.46
C MET A 160 24.90 23.68 46.73
N ARG A 161 25.13 24.87 46.19
CA ARG A 161 25.70 26.02 46.91
C ARG A 161 24.92 27.22 46.39
N GLY A 162 24.05 27.91 47.12
CA GLY A 162 24.09 28.26 48.54
C GLY A 162 24.15 29.78 48.59
N TYR A 163 23.07 30.38 49.11
CA TYR A 163 22.85 31.79 49.47
C TYR A 163 22.57 32.80 48.34
#